data_AF-A0A9W8CUA2-F1
#
_entry.id   AF-A0A9W8CUA2-F1
#
_cell.length_a   1.000
_cell.length_b   1.000
_cell.length_c   1.000
_cell.angle_alpha   90.00
_cell.angle_beta   90.00
_cell.angle_gamma   90.00
#
_symmetry.space_group_name_H-M   'P 1'
#
loop_
_entity.id
_entity.type
_entity.pdbx_description
1 polymer ?
#
loop_
_entity_poly.entity_id
_entity_poly.type
_entity_poly.pdbx_seq_one_letter_code
_entity_poly.pdbx_strand_id
1 'polypeptide(L)'
;MPQSARLACWLAGLQALVIIGLEVTVLVKVLKYVENVFSTWSSDKGVAIYFMLLIIAALYGVFLLVGGVLNGDTIQIIGFCVFNLFVMSLAIFRYFQVQTWLMSDAVVVVGDVVLGMIKAEMIASIVVTGGVTVAFGVLTYFMYHSFGWEIYKRVGADMNVRKMFINYRLLVVLLKLNFFMFVGFAVSYIILILKSSDPEFAITVALVPVTLAVLYLAFWGLRRESVWLMWTVVVLLCASTAYFVFKVARMYDPKQEEKFATQKPMMTYYTI
;
A
#
# COMPACT_ATOMS: atom_id res chain seq x y z
N MET A 1 -8.64 23.63 14.19
CA MET A 1 -9.01 22.56 13.21
C MET A 1 -10.49 22.65 12.91
N PRO A 2 -10.91 22.63 11.64
CA PRO A 2 -12.32 22.62 11.26
C PRO A 2 -13.00 21.31 11.74
N GLN A 3 -14.29 21.37 12.04
CA GLN A 3 -15.05 20.21 12.55
C GLN A 3 -15.02 19.02 11.59
N SER A 4 -15.07 19.28 10.27
CA SER A 4 -14.95 18.27 9.22
C SER A 4 -13.65 17.47 9.31
N ALA A 5 -12.54 18.10 9.69
CA ALA A 5 -11.25 17.43 9.85
C ALA A 5 -11.21 16.49 11.05
N ARG A 6 -11.89 16.84 12.15
CA ARG A 6 -11.99 15.96 13.32
C ARG A 6 -12.83 14.72 12.98
N LEU A 7 -13.95 14.91 12.27
CA LEU A 7 -14.80 13.82 11.80
C LEU A 7 -14.04 12.88 10.85
N ALA A 8 -13.25 13.44 9.92
CA ALA A 8 -12.40 12.66 9.03
C ALA A 8 -11.41 11.77 9.79
N CYS A 9 -10.70 12.30 10.80
CA CYS A 9 -9.78 11.51 11.61
C CYS A 9 -10.48 10.40 12.40
N TRP A 10 -11.64 10.68 13.00
CA TRP A 10 -12.44 9.67 13.69
C TRP A 10 -12.91 8.56 12.74
N LEU A 11 -13.39 8.93 11.56
CA LEU A 11 -13.84 7.97 10.55
C LEU A 11 -12.71 7.05 10.08
N ALA A 12 -11.52 7.61 9.79
CA ALA A 12 -10.37 6.80 9.39
C ALA A 12 -9.87 5.90 10.52
N GLY A 13 -9.85 6.39 11.76
CA GLY A 13 -9.50 5.58 12.92
C GLY A 13 -10.46 4.41 13.11
N LEU A 14 -11.77 4.66 12.99
CA LEU A 14 -12.79 3.62 13.06
C LEU A 14 -12.64 2.62 11.91
N GLN A 15 -12.45 3.10 10.68
CA GLN A 15 -12.19 2.25 9.52
C GLN A 15 -11.00 1.33 9.77
N ALA A 16 -9.86 1.86 10.23
CA ALA A 16 -8.68 1.07 10.49
C ALA A 16 -8.92 0.03 11.60
N LEU A 17 -9.60 0.39 12.69
CA LEU A 17 -9.94 -0.55 13.76
C LEU A 17 -10.84 -1.68 13.27
N VAL A 18 -11.85 -1.38 12.46
CA VAL A 18 -12.75 -2.40 11.88
C VAL A 18 -11.99 -3.32 10.93
N ILE A 19 -11.15 -2.78 10.04
CA ILE A 19 -10.34 -3.57 9.12
C ILE A 19 -9.38 -4.47 9.89
N ILE A 20 -8.66 -3.95 10.88
CA ILE A 20 -7.74 -4.73 11.70
C ILE A 20 -8.49 -5.84 12.45
N GLY A 21 -9.65 -5.52 13.04
CA GLY A 21 -10.49 -6.50 13.72
C GLY A 21 -10.89 -7.65 12.78
N LEU A 22 -11.43 -7.32 11.60
CA LEU A 22 -11.82 -8.31 10.59
C LEU A 22 -10.64 -9.15 10.09
N GLU A 23 -9.49 -8.52 9.83
CA GLU A 23 -8.31 -9.24 9.35
C GLU A 23 -7.76 -10.20 10.40
N VAL A 24 -7.72 -9.78 11.68
CA VAL A 24 -7.29 -10.65 12.77
C VAL A 24 -8.26 -11.81 12.98
N THR A 25 -9.58 -11.58 12.95
CA THR A 25 -10.56 -12.67 13.12
C THR A 25 -10.48 -13.69 12.00
N VAL A 26 -10.36 -13.23 10.75
CA VAL A 26 -10.22 -14.14 9.60
C VAL A 26 -8.90 -14.90 9.68
N LEU A 27 -7.80 -14.23 10.01
CA LEU A 27 -6.48 -14.88 10.14
C LEU A 27 -6.50 -15.97 11.21
N VAL A 28 -7.09 -15.71 12.38
CA VAL A 28 -7.21 -16.70 13.46
C VAL A 28 -8.04 -17.90 13.02
N LYS A 29 -9.15 -17.70 12.30
CA LYS A 29 -9.95 -18.81 11.76
C LYS A 29 -9.13 -19.64 10.77
N VAL A 30 -8.46 -18.99 9.81
CA VAL A 30 -7.61 -19.67 8.83
C VAL A 30 -6.52 -20.49 9.53
N LEU A 31 -5.87 -19.95 10.55
CA LEU A 31 -4.82 -20.67 11.29
C LEU A 31 -5.36 -21.81 12.17
N LYS A 32 -6.56 -21.68 12.73
CA LYS A 32 -7.15 -22.71 13.62
C LYS A 32 -7.64 -23.94 12.86
N TYR A 33 -8.22 -23.75 11.68
CA TYR A 33 -8.81 -24.85 10.89
C TYR A 33 -7.80 -25.52 9.95
N VAL A 34 -6.65 -24.88 9.69
CA VAL A 34 -5.56 -25.47 8.91
C VAL A 34 -4.44 -25.88 9.88
N GLU A 35 -4.53 -27.11 10.40
CA GLU A 35 -3.74 -27.65 11.51
C GLU A 35 -2.22 -27.78 11.24
N ASN A 36 -1.74 -27.40 10.04
CA ASN A 36 -0.34 -27.52 9.63
C ASN A 36 0.24 -26.28 8.92
N VAL A 37 -0.27 -25.07 9.17
CA VAL A 37 0.35 -23.85 8.58
C VAL A 37 1.78 -23.62 9.10
N PHE A 38 2.10 -24.03 10.34
CA PHE A 38 3.39 -23.70 10.95
C PHE A 38 4.50 -24.75 10.78
N SER A 39 4.16 -26.02 10.53
CA SER A 39 5.10 -27.16 10.53
C SER A 39 6.00 -27.24 9.29
N THR A 40 5.59 -26.66 8.15
CA THR A 40 6.37 -26.71 6.89
C THR A 40 6.76 -25.30 6.45
N TRP A 41 8.01 -24.92 6.72
CA TRP A 41 8.57 -23.58 6.49
C TRP A 41 8.90 -23.24 5.02
N SER A 42 8.31 -23.91 4.01
CA SER A 42 8.91 -23.91 2.66
C SER A 42 8.07 -23.44 1.46
N SER A 43 6.75 -23.16 1.56
CA SER A 43 6.05 -22.45 0.45
C SER A 43 4.62 -21.98 0.74
N ASP A 44 3.92 -22.59 1.71
CA ASP A 44 2.48 -22.36 1.94
C ASP A 44 2.11 -21.18 2.85
N LYS A 45 3.09 -20.57 3.54
CA LYS A 45 2.85 -19.43 4.44
C LYS A 45 2.64 -18.09 3.73
N GLY A 46 2.56 -18.09 2.40
CA GLY A 46 2.35 -16.88 1.62
C GLY A 46 1.06 -16.14 2.00
N VAL A 47 0.08 -16.88 2.49
CA VAL A 47 -1.24 -16.32 2.80
C VAL A 47 -1.23 -15.26 3.89
N ALA A 48 -0.50 -15.47 4.99
CA ALA A 48 -0.49 -14.55 6.13
C ALA A 48 0.05 -13.14 5.78
N ILE A 49 0.93 -13.05 4.78
CA ILE A 49 1.52 -11.79 4.35
C ILE A 49 0.47 -10.87 3.75
N TYR A 50 -0.50 -11.41 3.01
CA TYR A 50 -1.58 -10.61 2.43
C TYR A 50 -2.44 -9.91 3.51
N PHE A 51 -2.64 -10.58 4.65
CA PHE A 51 -3.34 -10.02 5.81
C PHE A 51 -2.49 -8.95 6.51
N MET A 52 -1.21 -9.25 6.74
CA MET A 52 -0.26 -8.31 7.35
C MET A 52 -0.12 -7.03 6.52
N LEU A 53 -0.03 -7.15 5.19
CA LEU A 53 0.04 -6.01 4.28
C LEU A 53 -1.20 -5.14 4.39
N LEU A 54 -2.40 -5.74 4.50
CA LEU A 54 -3.64 -4.97 4.65
C LEU A 54 -3.71 -4.23 5.99
N ILE A 55 -3.26 -4.87 7.08
CA ILE A 55 -3.16 -4.24 8.42
C ILE A 55 -2.20 -3.05 8.39
N ILE A 56 -1.01 -3.25 7.82
CA ILE A 56 0.01 -2.18 7.71
C ILE A 56 -0.53 -1.06 6.81
N ALA A 57 -1.25 -1.38 5.73
CA ALA A 57 -1.88 -0.39 4.86
C ALA A 57 -2.94 0.43 5.60
N ALA A 58 -3.80 -0.21 6.39
CA ALA A 58 -4.82 0.49 7.19
C ALA A 58 -4.19 1.46 8.19
N LEU A 59 -3.13 1.05 8.90
CA LEU A 59 -2.39 1.90 9.83
C LEU A 59 -1.69 3.07 9.11
N TYR A 60 -1.07 2.79 7.97
CA TYR A 60 -0.40 3.81 7.16
C TYR A 60 -1.39 4.84 6.60
N GLY A 61 -2.60 4.41 6.22
CA GLY A 61 -3.67 5.31 5.80
C GLY A 61 -4.05 6.32 6.90
N VAL A 62 -4.20 5.87 8.15
CA VAL A 62 -4.47 6.77 9.29
C VAL A 62 -3.31 7.75 9.49
N PHE A 63 -2.06 7.28 9.42
CA PHE A 63 -0.89 8.15 9.52
C PHE A 63 -0.88 9.24 8.43
N LEU A 64 -1.19 8.87 7.18
CA LEU A 64 -1.29 9.81 6.06
C LEU A 64 -2.38 10.86 6.29
N LEU A 65 -3.58 10.45 6.71
CA LEU A 65 -4.68 11.39 6.92
C LEU A 65 -4.40 12.34 8.09
N VAL A 66 -3.96 11.79 9.24
CA VAL A 66 -3.64 12.59 10.43
C VAL A 66 -2.54 13.60 10.13
N GLY A 67 -1.47 13.19 9.43
CA GLY A 67 -0.42 14.10 8.99
C GLY A 67 -0.95 15.20 8.04
N GLY A 68 -1.85 14.87 7.12
CA GLY A 68 -2.44 15.83 6.19
C GLY A 68 -3.35 16.85 6.90
N VAL A 69 -4.14 16.38 7.86
CA VAL A 69 -5.04 17.21 8.67
C VAL A 69 -4.28 18.13 9.62
N LEU A 70 -3.22 17.64 10.28
CA LEU A 70 -2.39 18.44 11.18
C LEU A 70 -1.69 19.58 10.46
N ASN A 71 -1.17 19.31 9.25
CA ASN A 71 -0.46 20.31 8.45
C ASN A 71 -1.40 21.22 7.63
N GLY A 72 -2.70 20.90 7.55
CA GLY A 72 -3.63 21.59 6.65
C GLY A 72 -3.28 21.38 5.16
N ASP A 73 -2.72 20.21 4.84
CA ASP A 73 -2.26 19.86 3.50
C ASP A 73 -3.37 19.16 2.72
N THR A 74 -4.15 19.93 1.97
CA THR A 74 -5.25 19.40 1.13
C THR A 74 -4.77 18.36 0.11
N ILE A 75 -3.57 18.54 -0.44
CA ILE A 75 -2.98 17.60 -1.41
C ILE A 75 -2.71 16.25 -0.75
N GLN A 76 -2.32 16.23 0.53
CA GLN A 76 -2.10 14.99 1.28
C GLN A 76 -3.42 14.25 1.57
N ILE A 77 -4.52 14.99 1.80
CA ILE A 77 -5.86 14.41 1.97
C ILE A 77 -6.33 13.76 0.66
N ILE A 78 -6.11 14.42 -0.49
CA ILE A 78 -6.39 13.81 -1.81
C ILE A 78 -5.54 12.56 -2.01
N GLY A 79 -4.25 12.60 -1.65
CA GLY A 79 -3.38 11.44 -1.66
C GLY A 79 -3.89 10.28 -0.79
N PHE A 80 -4.47 10.57 0.36
CA PHE A 80 -5.13 9.57 1.21
C PHE A 80 -6.35 8.93 0.54
N CYS A 81 -7.19 9.69 -0.20
CA CYS A 81 -8.30 9.11 -0.95
C CYS A 81 -7.82 8.13 -2.03
N VAL A 82 -6.79 8.50 -2.78
CA VAL A 82 -6.16 7.61 -3.78
C VAL A 82 -5.56 6.38 -3.10
N PHE A 83 -4.92 6.56 -1.94
CA PHE A 83 -4.40 5.46 -1.15
C PHE A 83 -5.50 4.52 -0.67
N ASN A 84 -6.67 5.03 -0.26
CA ASN A 84 -7.79 4.19 0.18
C ASN A 84 -8.35 3.33 -0.97
N LEU A 85 -8.37 3.85 -2.20
CA LEU A 85 -8.67 3.06 -3.40
C LEU A 85 -7.64 1.94 -3.60
N PHE A 86 -6.36 2.24 -3.37
CA PHE A 86 -5.31 1.23 -3.43
C PHE A 86 -5.49 0.13 -2.36
N VAL A 87 -5.84 0.49 -1.12
CA VAL A 87 -6.16 -0.47 -0.05
C VAL A 87 -7.38 -1.33 -0.41
N MET A 88 -8.41 -0.75 -1.03
CA MET A 88 -9.58 -1.50 -1.51
C MET A 88 -9.16 -2.59 -2.51
N SER A 89 -8.32 -2.26 -3.49
CA SER A 89 -7.81 -3.24 -4.44
C SER A 89 -6.97 -4.33 -3.76
N LEU A 90 -6.13 -3.97 -2.77
CA LEU A 90 -5.38 -4.98 -2.00
C LEU A 90 -6.30 -5.96 -1.27
N ALA A 91 -7.43 -5.48 -0.72
CA ALA A 91 -8.42 -6.35 -0.09
C ALA A 91 -9.06 -7.33 -1.09
N ILE A 92 -9.31 -6.88 -2.33
CA ILE A 92 -9.79 -7.72 -3.43
C ILE A 92 -8.75 -8.77 -3.82
N PHE A 93 -7.49 -8.39 -4.01
CA PHE A 93 -6.42 -9.34 -4.33
C PHE A 93 -6.25 -10.40 -3.24
N ARG A 94 -6.24 -9.97 -1.97
CA ARG A 94 -6.18 -10.89 -0.84
C ARG A 94 -7.33 -11.90 -0.89
N TYR A 95 -8.56 -11.47 -1.19
CA TYR A 95 -9.71 -12.39 -1.28
C TYR A 95 -9.47 -13.50 -2.32
N PHE A 96 -9.09 -13.14 -3.55
CA PHE A 96 -8.83 -14.13 -4.60
C PHE A 96 -7.68 -15.08 -4.24
N GLN A 97 -6.65 -14.55 -3.60
CA GLN A 97 -5.47 -15.31 -3.23
C GLN A 97 -5.76 -16.33 -2.14
N VAL A 98 -6.55 -15.96 -1.13
CA VAL A 98 -6.97 -16.87 -0.06
C VAL A 98 -7.90 -17.94 -0.62
N GLN A 99 -8.83 -17.58 -1.51
CA GLN A 99 -9.71 -18.54 -2.17
C GLN A 99 -8.91 -19.57 -2.99
N THR A 100 -7.94 -19.11 -3.79
CA THR A 100 -7.09 -19.99 -4.60
C THR A 100 -6.25 -20.93 -3.72
N TRP A 101 -5.75 -20.44 -2.60
CA TRP A 101 -4.99 -21.26 -1.65
C TRP A 101 -5.86 -22.32 -0.96
N LEU A 102 -7.08 -21.96 -0.53
CA LEU A 102 -8.02 -22.92 0.10
C LEU A 102 -8.51 -24.00 -0.85
N MET A 103 -8.57 -23.70 -2.15
CA MET A 103 -8.99 -24.63 -3.21
C MET A 103 -7.85 -25.50 -3.78
N SER A 104 -6.63 -25.38 -3.23
CA SER A 104 -5.50 -26.24 -3.62
C SER A 104 -5.71 -27.69 -3.17
N ASP A 105 -5.25 -28.66 -3.95
CA ASP A 105 -5.49 -30.11 -3.80
C ASP A 105 -5.17 -30.68 -2.40
N ALA A 106 -4.33 -29.98 -1.63
CA ALA A 106 -3.95 -30.39 -0.27
C ALA A 106 -5.03 -30.13 0.81
N VAL A 107 -6.03 -29.26 0.57
CA VAL A 107 -6.94 -28.73 1.62
C VAL A 107 -8.43 -28.79 1.25
N VAL A 108 -8.79 -29.30 0.06
CA VAL A 108 -10.13 -29.13 -0.57
C VAL A 108 -11.34 -29.37 0.35
N VAL A 109 -11.35 -30.46 1.15
CA VAL A 109 -12.51 -30.81 1.99
C VAL A 109 -12.68 -29.87 3.19
N VAL A 110 -11.58 -29.44 3.83
CA VAL A 110 -11.61 -28.46 4.94
C VAL A 110 -11.75 -27.05 4.39
N GLY A 111 -11.20 -26.80 3.20
CA GLY A 111 -11.16 -25.51 2.53
C GLY A 111 -12.54 -24.95 2.23
N ASP A 112 -13.49 -25.77 1.78
CA ASP A 112 -14.84 -25.30 1.42
C ASP A 112 -15.65 -24.86 2.65
N VAL A 113 -15.54 -25.60 3.76
CA VAL A 113 -16.18 -25.25 5.04
C VAL A 113 -15.59 -23.94 5.58
N VAL A 114 -14.27 -23.81 5.57
CA VAL A 114 -13.56 -22.60 6.03
C VAL A 114 -13.90 -21.41 5.14
N LEU A 115 -13.95 -21.59 3.83
CA LEU A 115 -14.31 -20.55 2.87
C LEU A 115 -15.74 -20.06 3.10
N GLY A 116 -16.71 -20.95 3.32
CA GLY A 116 -18.08 -20.58 3.67
C GLY A 116 -18.17 -19.70 4.93
N MET A 117 -17.34 -19.98 5.94
CA MET A 117 -17.31 -19.21 7.20
C MET A 117 -16.63 -17.84 7.06
N ILE A 118 -15.54 -17.74 6.30
CA ILE A 118 -14.75 -16.50 6.20
C ILE A 118 -15.19 -15.58 5.07
N LYS A 119 -15.87 -16.09 4.04
CA LYS A 119 -16.26 -15.32 2.85
C LYS A 119 -17.06 -14.07 3.20
N ALA A 120 -17.98 -14.16 4.16
CA ALA A 120 -18.76 -13.02 4.63
C ALA A 120 -17.87 -11.92 5.23
N GLU A 121 -16.86 -12.30 6.04
CA GLU A 121 -15.94 -11.35 6.68
C GLU A 121 -14.99 -10.69 5.68
N MET A 122 -14.51 -11.45 4.69
CA MET A 122 -13.67 -10.90 3.63
C MET A 122 -14.43 -9.90 2.76
N ILE A 123 -15.65 -10.23 2.34
CA ILE A 123 -16.50 -9.31 1.56
C ILE A 123 -16.84 -8.07 2.40
N ALA A 124 -17.12 -8.24 3.70
CA ALA A 124 -17.36 -7.12 4.60
C ALA A 124 -16.18 -6.14 4.62
N SER A 125 -14.94 -6.62 4.68
CA SER A 125 -13.75 -5.74 4.65
C SER A 125 -13.66 -4.89 3.38
N ILE A 126 -14.01 -5.45 2.22
CA ILE A 126 -14.02 -4.75 0.92
C ILE A 126 -15.13 -3.71 0.90
N VAL A 127 -16.34 -4.06 1.33
CA VAL A 127 -17.50 -3.16 1.35
C VAL A 127 -17.28 -2.01 2.32
N VAL A 128 -16.73 -2.26 3.51
CA VAL A 128 -16.39 -1.22 4.49
C VAL A 128 -15.35 -0.26 3.91
N THR A 129 -14.28 -0.78 3.30
CA THR A 129 -13.23 0.06 2.69
C THR A 129 -13.79 0.89 1.53
N GLY A 130 -14.60 0.29 0.67
CA GLY A 130 -15.25 0.99 -0.45
C GLY A 130 -16.23 2.07 0.02
N GLY A 131 -17.12 1.74 0.96
CA GLY A 131 -18.09 2.69 1.52
C GLY A 131 -17.42 3.88 2.21
N VAL A 132 -16.36 3.62 2.97
CA VAL A 132 -15.58 4.68 3.62
C VAL A 132 -14.81 5.50 2.59
N THR A 133 -14.31 4.91 1.51
CA THR A 133 -13.67 5.66 0.41
C THR A 133 -14.62 6.65 -0.25
N VAL A 134 -15.87 6.25 -0.50
CA VAL A 134 -16.92 7.15 -1.05
C VAL A 134 -17.22 8.27 -0.06
N ALA A 135 -17.39 7.96 1.23
CA ALA A 135 -17.62 8.95 2.27
C ALA A 135 -16.45 9.96 2.37
N PHE A 136 -15.21 9.49 2.26
CA PHE A 136 -14.03 10.35 2.20
C PHE A 136 -13.95 11.20 0.95
N GLY A 137 -14.43 10.72 -0.20
CA GLY A 137 -14.55 11.55 -1.41
C GLY A 137 -15.40 12.79 -1.16
N VAL A 138 -16.55 12.62 -0.51
CA VAL A 138 -17.44 13.73 -0.14
C VAL A 138 -16.81 14.64 0.92
N LEU A 139 -16.25 14.07 1.99
CA LEU A 139 -15.60 14.86 3.05
C LEU A 139 -14.41 15.67 2.52
N THR A 140 -13.64 15.11 1.60
CA THR A 140 -12.48 15.78 0.98
C THR A 140 -12.91 17.01 0.20
N TYR A 141 -14.06 16.99 -0.46
CA TYR A 141 -14.61 18.17 -1.12
C TYR A 141 -14.85 19.33 -0.14
N PHE A 142 -15.48 19.06 1.00
CA PHE A 142 -15.70 20.07 2.05
C PHE A 142 -14.40 20.57 2.68
N MET A 143 -13.43 19.67 2.89
CA MET A 143 -12.11 20.01 3.41
C MET A 143 -11.30 20.84 2.41
N TYR A 144 -11.40 20.53 1.11
CA TYR A 144 -10.76 21.28 0.04
C TYR A 144 -11.18 22.74 0.04
N HIS A 145 -12.48 23.00 0.18
CA HIS A 145 -12.98 24.36 0.24
C HIS A 145 -12.49 25.11 1.50
N SER A 146 -12.51 24.44 2.65
CA SER A 146 -12.10 25.02 3.94
C SER A 146 -10.60 25.35 3.99
N PHE A 147 -9.74 24.41 3.57
CA PHE A 147 -8.28 24.59 3.58
C PHE A 147 -7.78 25.41 2.39
N GLY A 148 -8.45 25.37 1.25
CA GLY A 148 -8.11 26.20 0.08
C GLY A 148 -8.17 27.69 0.39
N TRP A 149 -9.16 28.10 1.20
CA TRP A 149 -9.28 29.48 1.68
C TRP A 149 -8.15 29.89 2.64
N GLU A 150 -7.67 28.97 3.48
CA GLU A 150 -6.52 29.23 4.37
C GLU A 150 -5.19 29.31 3.62
N ILE A 151 -4.99 28.49 2.60
CA ILE A 151 -3.79 28.52 1.75
C ILE A 151 -3.74 29.83 0.96
N TYR A 152 -4.87 30.27 0.40
CA TYR A 152 -4.97 31.54 -0.31
C TYR A 152 -4.52 32.72 0.56
N LYS A 153 -4.95 32.76 1.83
CA LYS A 153 -4.55 33.80 2.79
C LYS A 153 -3.06 33.79 3.16
N ARG A 154 -2.40 32.63 3.13
CA ARG A 154 -0.97 32.50 3.51
C ARG A 154 0.01 32.78 2.38
N VAL A 155 -0.30 32.34 1.16
CA VAL A 155 0.63 32.42 0.02
C VAL A 155 0.52 33.75 -0.73
N GLY A 156 -0.61 34.45 -0.60
CA GLY A 156 -0.86 35.70 -1.33
C GLY A 156 -1.29 35.46 -2.78
N ALA A 157 -1.39 36.54 -3.55
CA ALA A 157 -1.92 36.52 -4.93
C ALA A 157 -0.90 36.10 -6.00
N ASP A 158 0.37 35.90 -5.64
CA ASP A 158 1.39 35.54 -6.62
C ASP A 158 1.19 34.09 -7.10
N MET A 159 0.86 33.97 -8.39
CA MET A 159 0.62 32.71 -9.06
C MET A 159 1.86 31.82 -9.15
N ASN A 160 3.07 32.39 -9.20
CA ASN A 160 4.30 31.62 -9.37
C ASN A 160 4.70 30.92 -8.06
N VAL A 161 4.67 31.64 -6.95
CA VAL A 161 4.95 31.10 -5.60
C VAL A 161 3.93 30.02 -5.25
N ARG A 162 2.65 30.23 -5.60
CA ARG A 162 1.59 29.24 -5.41
C ARG A 162 1.84 27.95 -6.19
N LYS A 163 2.26 28.04 -7.46
CA LYS A 163 2.60 26.86 -8.28
C LYS A 163 3.75 26.07 -7.68
N MET A 164 4.83 26.74 -7.29
CA MET A 164 5.99 26.11 -6.66
C MET A 164 5.61 25.37 -5.36
N PHE A 165 4.77 26.00 -4.54
CA PHE A 165 4.28 25.40 -3.30
C PHE A 165 3.39 24.16 -3.51
N ILE A 166 2.50 24.21 -4.51
CA ILE A 166 1.67 23.06 -4.88
C ILE A 166 2.54 21.91 -5.39
N ASN A 167 3.52 22.19 -6.25
CA ASN A 167 4.43 21.18 -6.78
C ASN A 167 5.27 20.54 -5.67
N TYR A 168 5.79 21.34 -4.73
CA TYR A 168 6.51 20.83 -3.56
C TYR A 168 5.65 19.86 -2.74
N ARG A 169 4.42 20.27 -2.39
CA ARG A 169 3.49 19.45 -1.61
C ARG A 169 3.09 18.18 -2.35
N LEU A 170 2.83 18.28 -3.66
CA LEU A 170 2.52 17.13 -4.51
C LEU A 170 3.68 16.13 -4.50
N LEU A 171 4.92 16.60 -4.67
CA LEU A 171 6.10 15.74 -4.66
C LEU A 171 6.27 15.03 -3.31
N VAL A 172 6.09 15.72 -2.19
CA VAL A 172 6.17 15.11 -0.86
C VAL A 172 5.09 14.03 -0.65
N VAL A 173 3.86 14.27 -1.13
CA VAL A 173 2.77 13.29 -1.02
C VAL A 173 3.04 12.07 -1.91
N LEU A 174 3.48 12.28 -3.15
CA LEU A 174 3.87 11.19 -4.05
C LEU A 174 5.02 10.36 -3.45
N LEU A 175 6.00 11.00 -2.82
CA LEU A 175 7.13 10.32 -2.17
C LEU A 175 6.67 9.44 -1.00
N LYS A 176 5.72 9.94 -0.18
CA LYS A 176 5.10 9.14 0.90
C LYS A 176 4.36 7.92 0.34
N LEU A 177 3.52 8.10 -0.68
CA LEU A 177 2.81 6.99 -1.32
C LEU A 177 3.79 5.97 -1.94
N ASN A 178 4.82 6.45 -2.63
CA ASN A 178 5.84 5.60 -3.24
C ASN A 178 6.60 4.77 -2.18
N PHE A 179 6.96 5.36 -1.05
CA PHE A 179 7.56 4.64 0.08
C PHE A 179 6.72 3.43 0.48
N PHE A 180 5.40 3.61 0.65
CA PHE A 180 4.53 2.50 1.04
C PHE A 180 4.44 1.42 -0.04
N MET A 181 4.20 1.81 -1.30
CA MET A 181 4.10 0.86 -2.41
C MET A 181 5.39 0.06 -2.60
N PHE A 182 6.53 0.74 -2.51
CA PHE A 182 7.85 0.11 -2.63
C PHE A 182 8.10 -0.88 -1.50
N VAL A 183 7.89 -0.47 -0.25
CA VAL A 183 8.08 -1.36 0.91
C VAL A 183 7.10 -2.54 0.86
N GLY A 184 5.84 -2.29 0.49
CA GLY A 184 4.83 -3.32 0.31
C GLY A 184 5.23 -4.36 -0.74
N PHE A 185 5.70 -3.89 -1.91
CA PHE A 185 6.24 -4.77 -2.95
C PHE A 185 7.45 -5.55 -2.47
N ALA A 186 8.44 -4.88 -1.86
CA ALA A 186 9.68 -5.50 -1.43
C ALA A 186 9.45 -6.61 -0.39
N VAL A 187 8.62 -6.34 0.62
CA VAL A 187 8.25 -7.32 1.64
C VAL A 187 7.51 -8.49 1.02
N SER A 188 6.54 -8.23 0.15
CA SER A 188 5.83 -9.28 -0.59
C SER A 188 6.79 -10.13 -1.39
N TYR A 189 7.70 -9.50 -2.16
CA TYR A 189 8.62 -10.17 -3.07
C TYR A 189 9.62 -11.07 -2.35
N ILE A 190 10.22 -10.55 -1.27
CA ILE A 190 11.22 -11.29 -0.51
C ILE A 190 10.61 -12.55 0.11
N ILE A 191 9.40 -12.44 0.69
CA ILE A 191 8.83 -13.55 1.44
C ILE A 191 8.12 -14.55 0.52
N LEU A 192 7.44 -14.06 -0.52
CA LEU A 192 6.56 -14.89 -1.34
C LEU A 192 7.29 -15.64 -2.46
N ILE A 193 8.35 -15.05 -3.03
CA ILE A 193 8.98 -15.52 -4.26
C ILE A 193 10.37 -16.09 -4.01
N LEU A 194 11.09 -15.54 -3.03
CA LEU A 194 12.54 -15.66 -2.96
C LEU A 194 12.94 -16.88 -2.12
N LYS A 195 13.43 -17.92 -2.78
CA LYS A 195 14.08 -19.06 -2.11
C LYS A 195 15.51 -18.66 -1.76
N SER A 196 15.94 -18.93 -0.53
CA SER A 196 17.25 -18.50 0.02
C SER A 196 18.50 -18.97 -0.76
N SER A 197 18.34 -19.88 -1.73
CA SER A 197 19.45 -20.44 -2.52
C SER A 197 19.78 -19.67 -3.81
N ASP A 198 18.95 -18.69 -4.21
CA ASP A 198 19.17 -17.94 -5.46
C ASP A 198 19.99 -16.65 -5.21
N PRO A 199 20.99 -16.32 -6.05
CA PRO A 199 21.78 -15.08 -5.92
C PRO A 199 20.93 -13.80 -6.05
N GLU A 200 19.73 -13.91 -6.62
CA GLU A 200 18.74 -12.83 -6.68
C GLU A 200 18.19 -12.41 -5.32
N PHE A 201 18.34 -13.28 -4.29
CA PHE A 201 17.96 -12.97 -2.91
C PHE A 201 18.78 -11.82 -2.36
N ALA A 202 20.10 -11.93 -2.42
CA ALA A 202 21.01 -10.92 -1.89
C ALA A 202 20.84 -9.58 -2.60
N ILE A 203 20.65 -9.58 -3.92
CA ILE A 203 20.47 -8.37 -4.72
C ILE A 203 19.17 -7.66 -4.33
N THR A 204 18.05 -8.39 -4.24
CA THR A 204 16.76 -7.78 -3.90
C THR A 204 16.74 -7.26 -2.47
N VAL A 205 17.29 -8.01 -1.53
CA VAL A 205 17.40 -7.60 -0.12
C VAL A 205 18.27 -6.35 0.03
N ALA A 206 19.40 -6.27 -0.70
CA ALA A 206 20.25 -5.08 -0.71
C ALA A 206 19.59 -3.87 -1.39
N LEU A 207 18.70 -4.09 -2.35
CA LEU A 207 18.03 -3.01 -3.07
C LEU A 207 17.01 -2.27 -2.20
N VAL A 208 16.38 -2.94 -1.22
CA VAL A 208 15.40 -2.30 -0.31
C VAL A 208 15.99 -1.14 0.48
N PRO A 209 17.10 -1.28 1.24
CA PRO A 209 17.67 -0.16 1.96
C PRO A 209 18.23 0.92 1.01
N VAL A 210 18.70 0.53 -0.18
CA VAL A 210 19.19 1.48 -1.19
C VAL A 210 18.06 2.40 -1.65
N THR A 211 16.90 1.86 -2.01
CA THR A 211 15.77 2.69 -2.45
C THR A 211 15.18 3.53 -1.31
N LEU A 212 15.17 3.03 -0.07
CA LEU A 212 14.84 3.84 1.10
C LEU A 212 15.81 5.02 1.27
N ALA A 213 17.11 4.81 1.03
CA ALA A 213 18.09 5.89 1.02
C ALA A 213 17.84 6.89 -0.13
N VAL A 214 17.47 6.41 -1.33
CA VAL A 214 17.08 7.30 -2.45
C VAL A 214 15.86 8.16 -2.09
N LEU A 215 14.83 7.58 -1.45
CA LEU A 215 13.66 8.32 -1.00
C LEU A 215 14.03 9.37 0.06
N TYR A 216 14.92 9.04 0.99
CA TYR A 216 15.43 10.00 1.96
C TYR A 216 16.22 11.14 1.29
N LEU A 217 17.09 10.80 0.33
CA LEU A 217 17.83 11.78 -0.47
C LEU A 217 16.90 12.68 -1.29
N ALA A 218 15.79 12.15 -1.80
CA ALA A 218 14.75 12.93 -2.49
C ALA A 218 14.13 13.97 -1.54
N PHE A 219 13.74 13.56 -0.33
CA PHE A 219 13.20 14.49 0.65
C PHE A 219 14.22 15.54 1.09
N TRP A 220 15.47 15.14 1.29
CA TRP A 220 16.55 16.04 1.71
C TRP A 220 16.95 17.02 0.60
N GLY A 221 17.05 16.54 -0.64
CA GLY A 221 17.33 17.35 -1.83
C GLY A 221 16.26 18.40 -2.08
N LEU A 222 14.99 18.04 -1.87
CA LEU A 222 13.86 18.96 -1.97
C LEU A 222 13.92 20.06 -0.91
N ARG A 223 14.34 19.74 0.32
CA ARG A 223 14.48 20.72 1.41
C ARG A 223 15.68 21.66 1.25
N ARG A 224 16.75 21.18 0.61
CA ARG A 224 17.98 21.94 0.32
C ARG A 224 17.90 22.77 -0.98
N GLU A 225 16.83 22.60 -1.77
CA GLU A 225 16.66 23.21 -3.10
C GLU A 225 17.89 23.02 -4.01
N SER A 226 18.62 21.91 -3.84
CA SER A 226 19.84 21.66 -4.61
C SER A 226 19.50 21.01 -5.94
N VAL A 227 19.79 21.73 -7.02
CA VAL A 227 19.58 21.26 -8.40
C VAL A 227 20.31 19.94 -8.66
N TRP A 228 21.55 19.80 -8.18
CA TRP A 228 22.35 18.58 -8.35
C TRP A 228 21.71 17.38 -7.67
N LEU A 229 21.27 17.52 -6.41
CA LEU A 229 20.60 16.43 -5.70
C LEU A 229 19.30 16.03 -6.39
N MET A 230 18.51 17.00 -6.86
CA MET A 230 17.28 16.71 -7.59
C MET A 230 17.54 15.94 -8.89
N TRP A 231 18.57 16.29 -9.67
CA TRP A 231 18.96 15.50 -10.85
C TRP A 231 19.40 14.08 -10.49
N THR A 232 20.20 13.91 -9.44
CA THR A 232 20.59 12.56 -8.99
C THR A 232 19.37 11.72 -8.60
N VAL A 233 18.39 12.31 -7.91
CA VAL A 233 17.14 11.65 -7.53
C VAL A 233 16.33 11.26 -8.76
N VAL A 234 16.21 12.13 -9.76
CA VAL A 234 15.51 11.82 -11.01
C VAL A 234 16.15 10.62 -11.71
N VAL A 235 17.48 10.62 -11.86
CA VAL A 235 18.21 9.51 -12.49
C VAL A 235 18.00 8.21 -11.72
N LEU A 236 18.07 8.25 -10.38
CA LEU A 236 17.85 7.07 -9.53
C LEU A 236 16.41 6.56 -9.58
N LEU A 237 15.43 7.45 -9.67
CA LEU A 237 14.03 7.06 -9.86
C LEU A 237 13.83 6.40 -11.23
N CYS A 238 14.40 6.96 -12.31
CA CYS A 238 14.37 6.33 -13.63
C CYS A 238 15.04 4.94 -13.62
N ALA A 239 16.19 4.80 -12.96
CA ALA A 239 16.87 3.52 -12.81
C ALA A 239 16.04 2.51 -12.00
N SER A 240 15.37 2.98 -10.93
CA SER A 240 14.47 2.16 -10.11
C SER A 240 13.29 1.67 -10.94
N THR A 241 12.64 2.54 -11.71
CA THR A 241 11.55 2.16 -12.62
C THR A 241 12.02 1.15 -13.67
N ALA A 242 13.20 1.35 -14.26
CA ALA A 242 13.76 0.39 -15.22
C ALA A 242 13.99 -1.00 -14.58
N TYR A 243 14.51 -1.04 -13.35
CA TYR A 243 14.67 -2.30 -12.61
C TYR A 243 13.33 -3.00 -12.31
N PHE A 244 12.30 -2.23 -11.93
CA PHE A 244 10.95 -2.76 -11.73
C PHE A 244 10.39 -3.37 -13.01
N VAL A 245 10.47 -2.65 -14.14
CA VAL A 245 10.01 -3.15 -15.44
C VAL A 245 10.75 -4.43 -15.84
N PHE A 246 12.07 -4.49 -15.64
CA PHE A 246 12.86 -5.70 -15.87
C PHE A 246 12.38 -6.88 -15.00
N LYS A 247 12.12 -6.64 -13.71
CA LYS A 247 11.61 -7.69 -12.80
C LYS A 247 10.21 -8.15 -13.19
N VAL A 248 9.33 -7.25 -13.61
CA VAL A 248 8.00 -7.59 -14.14
C VAL A 248 8.14 -8.44 -15.40
N ALA A 249 8.93 -8.01 -16.38
CA ALA A 249 9.17 -8.76 -17.62
C ALA A 249 9.68 -10.18 -17.34
N ARG A 250 10.60 -10.33 -16.39
CA ARG A 250 11.12 -11.63 -15.97
C ARG A 250 10.08 -12.51 -15.27
N MET A 251 9.14 -11.90 -14.55
CA MET A 251 8.02 -12.61 -13.92
C MET A 251 7.06 -13.23 -14.96
N TYR A 252 7.02 -12.67 -16.18
CA TYR A 252 6.23 -13.18 -17.31
C TYR A 252 7.01 -14.13 -18.23
N ASP A 253 8.26 -14.47 -17.93
CA ASP A 253 9.05 -15.39 -18.75
C ASP A 253 8.52 -16.83 -18.61
N PRO A 254 8.19 -17.53 -19.72
CA PRO A 254 7.64 -18.89 -19.73
C PRO A 254 8.52 -19.91 -18.99
N LYS A 255 9.84 -19.67 -18.88
CA LYS A 255 10.78 -20.59 -18.22
C LYS A 255 10.64 -20.63 -16.69
N GLN A 256 9.91 -19.69 -16.07
CA GLN A 256 9.75 -19.61 -14.61
C GLN A 256 8.28 -19.61 -14.18
N GLU A 257 7.34 -19.98 -15.06
CA GLU A 257 5.89 -19.86 -14.80
C GLU A 257 5.42 -20.58 -13.54
N GLU A 258 5.91 -21.80 -13.28
CA GLU A 258 5.54 -22.55 -12.07
C GLU A 258 5.93 -21.83 -10.76
N LYS A 259 7.00 -21.02 -10.77
CA LYS A 259 7.48 -20.29 -9.58
C LYS A 259 6.63 -19.05 -9.26
N PHE A 260 5.94 -18.48 -10.26
CA PHE A 260 5.26 -17.17 -10.12
C PHE A 260 3.74 -17.22 -10.34
N ALA A 261 3.18 -18.30 -10.91
CA ALA A 261 1.79 -18.39 -11.35
C ALA A 261 0.77 -17.87 -10.31
N THR A 262 0.92 -18.25 -9.05
CA THR A 262 -0.03 -17.89 -7.98
C THR A 262 0.13 -16.45 -7.48
N GLN A 263 1.25 -15.77 -7.74
CA GLN A 263 1.58 -14.48 -7.12
C GLN A 263 1.69 -13.32 -8.12
N LYS A 264 1.75 -13.63 -9.42
CA LYS A 264 1.77 -12.65 -10.52
C LYS A 264 0.78 -11.49 -10.35
N PRO A 265 -0.52 -11.71 -10.03
CA PRO A 265 -1.52 -10.65 -10.07
C PRO A 265 -1.24 -9.53 -9.06
N MET A 266 -0.86 -9.90 -7.82
CA MET A 266 -0.60 -8.91 -6.78
C MET A 266 0.70 -8.14 -7.02
N MET A 267 1.72 -8.82 -7.53
CA MET A 267 3.03 -8.22 -7.74
C MET A 267 3.02 -7.24 -8.90
N THR A 268 2.26 -7.53 -9.96
CA THR A 268 2.02 -6.57 -11.05
C THR A 268 1.21 -5.37 -10.56
N TYR A 269 0.26 -5.56 -9.64
CA TYR A 269 -0.53 -4.46 -9.10
C TYR A 269 0.32 -3.41 -8.35
N TYR A 270 1.34 -3.85 -7.60
CA TYR A 270 2.29 -2.92 -6.95
C TYR A 270 3.16 -2.13 -7.93
N THR A 271 3.26 -2.56 -9.19
CA THR A 271 4.13 -1.93 -10.20
C THR A 271 3.42 -0.92 -11.11
N ILE A 272 2.09 -0.88 -11.06
CA ILE A 272 1.23 0.09 -11.77
C ILE A 272 1.02 1.32 -10.87
#